data_AF-A0A6P0WJW4-F1
#
_entry.id   AF-A0A6P0WJW4-F1
#
_cell.length_a   1.000
_cell.length_b   1.000
_cell.length_c   1.000
_cell.angle_alpha   90.00
_cell.angle_beta   90.00
_cell.angle_gamma   90.00
#
_symmetry.space_group_name_H-M   'P 1'
#
loop_
_entity.id
_entity.type
_entity.pdbx_description
1 polymer ?
#
loop_
_entity_poly.entity_id
_entity_poly.type
_entity_poly.pdbx_seq_one_letter_code
_entity_poly.pdbx_strand_id
1 'polypeptide(L)'
;MVYNRKHSYLVRLGASNWNNWRNNNPNETPVLEEANLNLLDLSGLNLKGANLRGANLFGTDFLEADLTGADLRNADLTAADLSQADFTGVDLREARLIRTQALATNFKQVRFTGACLEDWNIDPTTNLDDVICDYIYLKSKYIPEQKLYILKERRPYNGNFEPGEFTKLFQRVLEPLSLVFRNGIDWQAFLTSFQELQVECSDHKLSLQAIENKNSGVLVIKLNVPNDANKAEIEQSFKHKYRIAIQSKEEHFQDNPEQLALYRQQSADITEIVRVMAHRSI
;
A
#
# COMPACT_ATOMS: atom_id res chain seq x y z
N MET A 1 -26.69 -24.70 -14.25
CA MET A 1 -25.35 -24.08 -14.42
C MET A 1 -24.66 -24.54 -15.72
N VAL A 2 -25.32 -24.46 -16.89
CA VAL A 2 -24.70 -24.85 -18.18
C VAL A 2 -23.96 -23.68 -18.84
N TYR A 3 -24.41 -22.44 -18.61
CA TYR A 3 -23.90 -21.24 -19.27
C TYR A 3 -22.48 -20.80 -18.83
N ASN A 4 -22.07 -21.07 -17.58
CA ASN A 4 -20.71 -20.75 -17.12
C ASN A 4 -19.64 -21.56 -17.90
N ARG A 5 -19.95 -22.78 -18.35
CA ARG A 5 -18.94 -23.66 -18.99
C ARG A 5 -18.33 -23.06 -20.27
N LYS A 6 -19.11 -22.34 -21.08
CA LYS A 6 -18.60 -21.77 -22.34
C LYS A 6 -17.59 -20.67 -22.08
N HIS A 7 -17.93 -19.66 -21.26
CA HIS A 7 -17.01 -18.57 -20.94
C HIS A 7 -15.84 -19.06 -20.10
N SER A 8 -16.06 -19.94 -19.12
CA SER A 8 -14.99 -20.56 -18.34
C SER A 8 -14.01 -21.39 -19.18
N TYR A 9 -14.48 -22.00 -20.28
CA TYR A 9 -13.59 -22.68 -21.22
C TYR A 9 -12.84 -21.66 -22.07
N LEU A 10 -13.55 -20.70 -22.64
CA LEU A 10 -13.00 -19.70 -23.54
C LEU A 10 -11.93 -18.83 -22.89
N VAL A 11 -12.13 -18.42 -21.63
CA VAL A 11 -11.19 -17.58 -20.89
C VAL A 11 -9.84 -18.29 -20.69
N ARG A 12 -9.85 -19.62 -20.57
CA ARG A 12 -8.64 -20.46 -20.44
C ARG A 12 -7.86 -20.59 -21.74
N LEU A 13 -8.45 -20.21 -22.87
CA LEU A 13 -7.74 -20.18 -24.15
C LEU A 13 -6.90 -18.90 -24.31
N GLY A 14 -6.89 -18.01 -23.31
CA GLY A 14 -6.04 -16.82 -23.23
C GLY A 14 -6.61 -15.60 -23.96
N ALA A 15 -5.87 -14.49 -23.86
CA ALA A 15 -6.29 -13.15 -24.28
C ALA A 15 -6.76 -13.09 -25.73
N SER A 16 -6.04 -13.70 -26.67
CA SER A 16 -6.38 -13.65 -28.10
C SER A 16 -7.75 -14.25 -28.39
N ASN A 17 -8.05 -15.42 -27.81
CA ASN A 17 -9.33 -16.10 -28.03
C ASN A 17 -10.47 -15.37 -27.33
N TRP A 18 -10.25 -14.96 -26.08
CA TRP A 18 -11.25 -14.22 -25.32
C TRP A 18 -11.58 -12.88 -25.97
N ASN A 19 -10.57 -12.05 -26.28
CA ASN A 19 -10.76 -10.72 -26.84
C ASN A 19 -11.36 -10.77 -28.25
N ASN A 20 -11.01 -11.77 -29.08
CA ASN A 20 -11.67 -11.99 -30.37
C ASN A 20 -13.17 -12.28 -30.18
N TRP A 21 -13.51 -13.16 -29.24
CA TRP A 21 -14.91 -13.40 -28.91
C TRP A 21 -15.62 -12.15 -28.38
N ARG A 22 -15.01 -11.37 -27.48
CA ARG A 22 -15.59 -10.10 -26.98
C ARG A 22 -15.88 -9.12 -28.10
N ASN A 23 -14.94 -8.96 -29.04
CA ASN A 23 -15.11 -8.06 -30.18
C ASN A 23 -16.28 -8.47 -31.08
N ASN A 24 -16.52 -9.77 -31.23
CA ASN A 24 -17.66 -10.29 -31.99
C ASN A 24 -18.97 -10.32 -31.19
N ASN A 25 -18.93 -10.15 -29.87
CA ASN A 25 -20.08 -10.25 -28.97
C ASN A 25 -20.12 -9.09 -27.96
N PRO A 26 -20.12 -7.81 -28.42
CA PRO A 26 -19.95 -6.65 -27.53
C PRO A 26 -21.12 -6.44 -26.57
N ASN A 27 -22.31 -6.93 -26.93
CA ASN A 27 -23.52 -6.79 -26.13
C ASN A 27 -23.78 -8.00 -25.21
N GLU A 28 -22.98 -9.07 -25.33
CA GLU A 28 -23.11 -10.21 -24.43
C GLU A 28 -22.40 -9.91 -23.11
N THR A 29 -23.06 -10.20 -21.99
CA THR A 29 -22.43 -10.14 -20.67
C THR A 29 -21.63 -11.43 -20.44
N PRO A 30 -20.30 -11.37 -20.18
CA PRO A 30 -19.55 -12.55 -19.80
C PRO A 30 -20.07 -13.12 -18.49
N VAL A 31 -20.25 -14.44 -18.44
CA VAL A 31 -20.74 -15.15 -17.25
C VAL A 31 -19.68 -16.13 -16.77
N LEU A 32 -19.02 -15.76 -15.67
CA LEU A 32 -17.95 -16.48 -14.98
C LEU A 32 -18.27 -16.61 -13.47
N GLU A 33 -19.54 -16.49 -13.10
CA GLU A 33 -20.04 -16.62 -11.73
C GLU A 33 -19.66 -17.98 -11.12
N GLU A 34 -19.06 -17.95 -9.92
CA GLU A 34 -18.53 -19.13 -9.21
C GLU A 34 -17.50 -19.94 -10.02
N ALA A 35 -16.94 -19.38 -11.10
CA ALA A 35 -15.92 -20.05 -11.88
C ALA A 35 -14.64 -20.24 -11.07
N ASN A 36 -13.99 -21.39 -11.23
CA ASN A 36 -12.66 -21.62 -10.66
C ASN A 36 -11.59 -21.16 -11.64
N LEU A 37 -11.06 -19.94 -11.50
CA LEU A 37 -10.06 -19.34 -12.39
C LEU A 37 -8.71 -19.12 -11.67
N ASN A 38 -8.48 -19.88 -10.59
CA ASN A 38 -7.27 -19.77 -9.79
C ASN A 38 -6.01 -20.00 -10.63
N LEU A 39 -4.97 -19.21 -10.37
CA LEU A 39 -3.64 -19.32 -10.99
C LEU A 39 -3.65 -19.20 -12.52
N LEU A 40 -4.72 -18.65 -13.11
CA LEU A 40 -4.76 -18.38 -14.54
C LEU A 40 -4.07 -17.06 -14.86
N ASP A 41 -3.47 -17.02 -16.04
CA ASP A 41 -3.06 -15.78 -16.70
C ASP A 41 -4.27 -15.19 -17.45
N LEU A 42 -4.81 -14.11 -16.90
CA LEU A 42 -5.89 -13.30 -17.47
C LEU A 42 -5.39 -11.89 -17.86
N SER A 43 -4.09 -11.75 -18.10
CA SER A 43 -3.47 -10.49 -18.48
C SER A 43 -4.02 -9.97 -19.81
N GLY A 44 -4.32 -8.67 -19.86
CA GLY A 44 -4.82 -7.98 -21.06
C GLY A 44 -6.19 -8.43 -21.56
N LEU A 45 -6.94 -9.21 -20.78
CA LEU A 45 -8.30 -9.62 -21.17
C LEU A 45 -9.29 -8.45 -21.00
N ASN A 46 -10.19 -8.32 -21.97
CA ASN A 46 -11.37 -7.47 -21.87
C ASN A 46 -12.50 -8.21 -21.13
N LEU A 47 -12.54 -8.08 -19.81
CA LEU A 47 -13.55 -8.62 -18.92
C LEU A 47 -14.63 -7.57 -18.56
N LYS A 48 -14.77 -6.51 -19.37
CA LYS A 48 -15.74 -5.44 -19.13
C LYS A 48 -17.16 -5.98 -18.91
N GLY A 49 -17.74 -5.58 -17.78
CA GLY A 49 -19.09 -5.99 -17.35
C GLY A 49 -19.24 -7.47 -17.04
N ALA A 50 -18.16 -8.25 -16.90
CA ALA A 50 -18.25 -9.66 -16.58
C ALA A 50 -18.91 -9.90 -15.22
N ASN A 51 -19.78 -10.90 -15.15
CA ASN A 51 -20.25 -11.45 -13.89
C ASN A 51 -19.24 -12.50 -13.40
N LEU A 52 -18.48 -12.14 -12.37
CA LEU A 52 -17.46 -12.93 -11.67
C LEU A 52 -17.84 -13.16 -10.20
N ARG A 53 -19.13 -13.03 -9.87
CA ARG A 53 -19.63 -13.16 -8.49
C ARG A 53 -19.23 -14.51 -7.91
N GLY A 54 -18.60 -14.52 -6.74
CA GLY A 54 -18.15 -15.73 -6.06
C GLY A 54 -17.05 -16.52 -6.79
N ALA A 55 -16.44 -15.97 -7.85
CA ALA A 55 -15.37 -16.66 -8.56
C ALA A 55 -14.15 -16.88 -7.66
N ASN A 56 -13.48 -18.02 -7.85
CA ASN A 56 -12.18 -18.28 -7.24
C ASN A 56 -11.10 -17.74 -8.18
N LEU A 57 -10.48 -16.63 -7.78
CA LEU A 57 -9.43 -15.90 -8.51
C LEU A 57 -8.10 -15.93 -7.73
N PHE A 58 -7.91 -16.96 -6.91
CA PHE A 58 -6.70 -17.12 -6.09
C PHE A 58 -5.46 -17.14 -6.99
N GLY A 59 -4.53 -16.21 -6.75
CA GLY A 59 -3.27 -16.10 -7.47
C GLY A 59 -3.41 -15.88 -8.98
N THR A 60 -4.55 -15.38 -9.44
CA THR A 60 -4.80 -15.07 -10.85
C THR A 60 -4.07 -13.79 -11.24
N ASP A 61 -3.52 -13.76 -12.45
CA ASP A 61 -2.86 -12.58 -13.02
C ASP A 61 -3.88 -11.80 -13.88
N PHE A 62 -4.07 -10.53 -13.58
CA PHE A 62 -4.92 -9.58 -14.30
C PHE A 62 -4.12 -8.39 -14.83
N LEU A 63 -2.80 -8.52 -15.01
CA LEU A 63 -1.96 -7.44 -15.52
C LEU A 63 -2.58 -6.80 -16.77
N GLU A 64 -2.80 -5.48 -16.74
CA GLU A 64 -3.40 -4.70 -17.84
C GLU A 64 -4.81 -5.17 -18.30
N ALA A 65 -5.52 -5.98 -17.53
CA ALA A 65 -6.88 -6.41 -17.87
C ALA A 65 -7.90 -5.27 -17.69
N ASP A 66 -8.93 -5.24 -18.55
CA ASP A 66 -10.06 -4.32 -18.41
C ASP A 66 -11.23 -5.04 -17.73
N LEU A 67 -11.50 -4.71 -16.47
CA LEU A 67 -12.64 -5.23 -15.71
C LEU A 67 -13.73 -4.17 -15.53
N THR A 68 -13.73 -3.07 -16.28
CA THR A 68 -14.65 -1.95 -16.08
C THR A 68 -16.10 -2.41 -15.88
N GLY A 69 -16.70 -2.03 -14.75
CA GLY A 69 -18.09 -2.35 -14.39
C GLY A 69 -18.38 -3.84 -14.15
N ALA A 70 -17.37 -4.70 -14.00
CA ALA A 70 -17.55 -6.09 -13.64
C ALA A 70 -18.13 -6.27 -12.22
N ASP A 71 -18.79 -7.40 -12.00
CA ASP A 71 -19.33 -7.81 -10.72
C ASP A 71 -18.46 -8.90 -10.10
N LEU A 72 -17.66 -8.55 -9.09
CA LEU A 72 -16.76 -9.45 -8.35
C LEU A 72 -17.22 -9.64 -6.90
N ARG A 73 -18.52 -9.44 -6.62
CA ARG A 73 -19.04 -9.62 -5.25
C ARG A 73 -18.71 -11.02 -4.75
N ASN A 74 -18.27 -11.13 -3.50
CA ASN A 74 -17.89 -12.40 -2.87
C ASN A 74 -16.74 -13.18 -3.57
N ALA A 75 -16.02 -12.59 -4.53
CA ALA A 75 -14.90 -13.27 -5.19
C ALA A 75 -13.67 -13.39 -4.27
N ASP A 76 -12.85 -14.42 -4.52
CA ASP A 76 -11.57 -14.61 -3.84
C ASP A 76 -10.41 -14.18 -4.73
N LEU A 77 -9.86 -13.00 -4.49
CA LEU A 77 -8.68 -12.43 -5.18
C LEU A 77 -7.40 -12.57 -4.34
N THR A 78 -7.37 -13.50 -3.39
CA THR A 78 -6.19 -13.73 -2.55
C THR A 78 -4.97 -14.02 -3.42
N ALA A 79 -3.89 -13.27 -3.19
CA ALA A 79 -2.62 -13.35 -3.92
C ALA A 79 -2.71 -13.05 -5.43
N ALA A 80 -3.82 -12.50 -5.93
CA ALA A 80 -3.94 -12.07 -7.32
C ALA A 80 -3.03 -10.88 -7.63
N ASP A 81 -2.64 -10.73 -8.89
CA ASP A 81 -1.97 -9.53 -9.41
C ASP A 81 -2.97 -8.72 -10.25
N LEU A 82 -3.28 -7.51 -9.81
CA LEU A 82 -4.18 -6.56 -10.46
C LEU A 82 -3.42 -5.38 -11.07
N SER A 83 -2.09 -5.47 -11.15
CA SER A 83 -1.26 -4.32 -11.51
C SER A 83 -1.65 -3.79 -12.88
N GLN A 84 -1.73 -2.47 -13.01
CA GLN A 84 -2.13 -1.77 -14.25
C GLN A 84 -3.53 -2.14 -14.82
N ALA A 85 -4.34 -2.92 -14.09
CA ALA A 85 -5.70 -3.26 -14.51
C ALA A 85 -6.68 -2.09 -14.32
N ASP A 86 -7.74 -2.06 -15.15
CA ASP A 86 -8.85 -1.12 -14.99
C ASP A 86 -10.01 -1.75 -14.22
N PHE A 87 -10.19 -1.31 -12.98
CA PHE A 87 -11.28 -1.70 -12.09
C PHE A 87 -12.34 -0.60 -11.93
N THR A 88 -12.43 0.33 -12.90
CA THR A 88 -13.39 1.43 -12.83
C THR A 88 -14.81 0.92 -12.65
N GLY A 89 -15.48 1.35 -11.60
CA GLY A 89 -16.88 1.01 -11.30
C GLY A 89 -17.12 -0.47 -10.97
N VAL A 90 -16.07 -1.26 -10.69
CA VAL A 90 -16.21 -2.67 -10.31
C VAL A 90 -16.90 -2.81 -8.96
N ASP A 91 -17.72 -3.85 -8.80
CA ASP A 91 -18.31 -4.22 -7.52
C ASP A 91 -17.50 -5.31 -6.81
N LEU A 92 -16.74 -4.94 -5.78
CA LEU A 92 -15.93 -5.83 -4.94
C LEU A 92 -16.53 -6.04 -3.55
N ARG A 93 -17.83 -5.79 -3.37
CA ARG A 93 -18.46 -5.98 -2.05
C ARG A 93 -18.25 -7.42 -1.56
N GLU A 94 -17.81 -7.53 -0.32
CA GLU A 94 -17.52 -8.82 0.35
C GLU A 94 -16.43 -9.68 -0.33
N ALA A 95 -15.67 -9.12 -1.27
CA ALA A 95 -14.53 -9.81 -1.87
C ALA A 95 -13.33 -9.90 -0.92
N ARG A 96 -12.45 -10.88 -1.16
CA ARG A 96 -11.18 -11.03 -0.43
C ARG A 96 -10.01 -10.61 -1.29
N LEU A 97 -9.33 -9.52 -0.92
CA LEU A 97 -8.10 -9.03 -1.54
C LEU A 97 -6.94 -9.18 -0.55
N ILE A 98 -6.63 -10.43 -0.20
CA ILE A 98 -5.58 -10.74 0.78
C ILE A 98 -4.26 -10.93 0.04
N ARG A 99 -3.21 -10.17 0.39
CA ARG A 99 -1.90 -10.22 -0.29
C ARG A 99 -1.96 -9.96 -1.80
N THR A 100 -3.00 -9.25 -2.25
CA THR A 100 -3.21 -8.87 -3.65
C THR A 100 -2.24 -7.75 -4.04
N GLN A 101 -1.62 -7.84 -5.22
CA GLN A 101 -0.86 -6.73 -5.81
C GLN A 101 -1.81 -5.84 -6.61
N ALA A 102 -1.77 -4.53 -6.40
CA ALA A 102 -2.64 -3.58 -7.09
C ALA A 102 -1.90 -2.28 -7.43
N LEU A 103 -0.69 -2.43 -7.95
CA LEU A 103 0.20 -1.34 -8.35
C LEU A 103 -0.32 -0.68 -9.62
N ALA A 104 -0.40 0.65 -9.65
CA ALA A 104 -0.96 1.38 -10.80
C ALA A 104 -2.39 0.93 -11.22
N THR A 105 -3.12 0.24 -10.35
CA THR A 105 -4.49 -0.23 -10.65
C THR A 105 -5.48 0.95 -10.57
N ASN A 106 -6.42 1.00 -11.51
CA ASN A 106 -7.46 2.01 -11.50
C ASN A 106 -8.71 1.55 -10.75
N PHE A 107 -8.87 1.95 -9.49
CA PHE A 107 -10.05 1.65 -8.67
C PHE A 107 -11.09 2.78 -8.63
N LYS A 108 -11.11 3.66 -9.63
CA LYS A 108 -12.08 4.76 -9.67
C LYS A 108 -13.51 4.25 -9.54
N GLN A 109 -14.32 4.82 -8.65
CA GLN A 109 -15.72 4.43 -8.45
C GLN A 109 -15.95 2.96 -8.05
N VAL A 110 -14.90 2.23 -7.64
CA VAL A 110 -15.05 0.85 -7.17
C VAL A 110 -15.88 0.79 -5.89
N ARG A 111 -16.57 -0.33 -5.68
CA ARG A 111 -17.35 -0.58 -4.46
C ARG A 111 -16.63 -1.59 -3.56
N PHE A 112 -16.19 -1.14 -2.37
CA PHE A 112 -15.44 -1.99 -1.42
C PHE A 112 -16.21 -2.40 -0.16
N THR A 113 -17.49 -2.00 0.02
CA THR A 113 -18.20 -2.30 1.28
C THR A 113 -18.14 -3.80 1.64
N GLY A 114 -17.57 -4.09 2.81
CA GLY A 114 -17.40 -5.43 3.36
C GLY A 114 -16.20 -6.21 2.84
N ALA A 115 -15.38 -5.66 1.94
CA ALA A 115 -14.19 -6.33 1.42
C ALA A 115 -13.10 -6.48 2.50
N CYS A 116 -12.25 -7.51 2.35
CA CYS A 116 -11.03 -7.68 3.15
C CYS A 116 -9.81 -7.22 2.34
N LEU A 117 -9.11 -6.20 2.82
CA LEU A 117 -7.92 -5.62 2.19
C LEU A 117 -6.66 -5.91 3.02
N GLU A 118 -6.51 -7.16 3.46
CA GLU A 118 -5.39 -7.59 4.30
C GLU A 118 -4.10 -7.70 3.48
N ASP A 119 -3.09 -6.93 3.88
CA ASP A 119 -1.75 -6.95 3.29
C ASP A 119 -1.76 -6.78 1.76
N TRP A 120 -2.77 -6.08 1.22
CA TRP A 120 -2.79 -5.69 -0.19
C TRP A 120 -1.70 -4.63 -0.46
N ASN A 121 -1.10 -4.67 -1.65
CA ASN A 121 -0.03 -3.77 -2.02
C ASN A 121 -0.54 -2.76 -3.05
N ILE A 122 -0.42 -1.47 -2.73
CA ILE A 122 -0.77 -0.34 -3.57
C ILE A 122 0.40 0.64 -3.61
N ASP A 123 0.42 1.53 -4.60
CA ASP A 123 1.44 2.56 -4.73
C ASP A 123 0.81 3.94 -5.00
N PRO A 124 1.62 5.02 -5.08
CA PRO A 124 1.09 6.36 -5.36
C PRO A 124 0.40 6.51 -6.72
N THR A 125 0.50 5.54 -7.61
CA THR A 125 -0.16 5.54 -8.93
C THR A 125 -1.47 4.75 -8.93
N THR A 126 -1.76 3.97 -7.88
CA THR A 126 -3.05 3.34 -7.67
C THR A 126 -4.14 4.40 -7.48
N ASN A 127 -5.15 4.41 -8.36
CA ASN A 127 -6.22 5.41 -8.33
C ASN A 127 -7.35 4.99 -7.39
N LEU A 128 -7.60 5.74 -6.33
CA LEU A 128 -8.67 5.52 -5.34
C LEU A 128 -9.72 6.65 -5.35
N ASP A 129 -9.89 7.32 -6.49
CA ASP A 129 -10.89 8.37 -6.65
C ASP A 129 -12.31 7.83 -6.60
N ASP A 130 -13.23 8.57 -5.97
CA ASP A 130 -14.65 8.26 -5.92
C ASP A 130 -15.01 6.86 -5.38
N VAL A 131 -14.13 6.23 -4.60
CA VAL A 131 -14.39 4.92 -3.99
C VAL A 131 -15.65 4.97 -3.15
N ILE A 132 -16.52 3.97 -3.34
CA ILE A 132 -17.77 3.79 -2.60
C ILE A 132 -17.55 2.69 -1.55
N CYS A 133 -17.43 3.07 -0.29
CA CYS A 133 -17.17 2.12 0.77
C CYS A 133 -17.72 2.57 2.11
N ASP A 134 -18.57 1.74 2.72
CA ASP A 134 -19.07 1.96 4.08
C ASP A 134 -18.09 1.43 5.12
N TYR A 135 -17.50 0.25 4.89
CA TYR A 135 -16.53 -0.36 5.79
C TYR A 135 -15.71 -1.44 5.08
N ILE A 136 -14.55 -1.77 5.64
CA ILE A 136 -13.68 -2.89 5.22
C ILE A 136 -13.19 -3.67 6.42
N TYR A 137 -12.46 -4.76 6.15
CA TYR A 137 -11.65 -5.50 7.10
C TYR A 137 -10.18 -5.45 6.69
N LEU A 138 -9.28 -5.36 7.68
CA LEU A 138 -7.83 -5.26 7.44
C LEU A 138 -7.05 -6.52 7.84
N LYS A 139 -7.69 -7.46 8.53
CA LYS A 139 -7.08 -8.75 8.88
C LYS A 139 -8.09 -9.87 8.70
N SER A 140 -7.58 -11.07 8.51
CA SER A 140 -8.39 -12.28 8.50
C SER A 140 -7.71 -13.40 9.27
N LYS A 141 -8.49 -14.40 9.66
CA LYS A 141 -7.97 -15.65 10.24
C LYS A 141 -8.64 -16.81 9.52
N TYR A 142 -7.84 -17.61 8.83
CA TYR A 142 -8.33 -18.86 8.26
C TYR A 142 -8.58 -19.90 9.35
N ILE A 143 -9.73 -20.57 9.28
CA ILE A 143 -10.11 -21.70 10.12
C ILE A 143 -10.20 -22.94 9.23
N PRO A 144 -9.16 -23.80 9.21
CA PRO A 144 -9.09 -24.95 8.33
C PRO A 144 -10.26 -25.92 8.48
N GLU A 145 -10.72 -26.15 9.71
CA GLU A 145 -11.78 -27.10 10.03
C GLU A 145 -13.13 -26.70 9.41
N GLN A 146 -13.34 -25.39 9.24
CA GLN A 146 -14.56 -24.81 8.68
C GLN A 146 -14.37 -24.34 7.23
N LYS A 147 -13.15 -24.40 6.69
CA LYS A 147 -12.76 -23.80 5.40
C LYS A 147 -13.25 -22.36 5.25
N LEU A 148 -13.14 -21.59 6.33
CA LEU A 148 -13.72 -20.25 6.42
C LEU A 148 -12.67 -19.24 6.90
N TYR A 149 -12.75 -18.03 6.37
CA TYR A 149 -12.03 -16.88 6.90
C TYR A 149 -12.93 -16.12 7.87
N ILE A 150 -12.42 -15.90 9.08
CA ILE A 150 -12.99 -14.90 9.99
C ILE A 150 -12.32 -13.56 9.69
N LEU A 151 -13.12 -12.59 9.26
CA LEU A 151 -12.66 -11.23 9.02
C LEU A 151 -12.55 -10.45 10.34
N LYS A 152 -11.50 -9.64 10.46
CA LYS A 152 -11.11 -8.92 11.68
C LYS A 152 -10.68 -7.50 11.33
N GLU A 153 -10.53 -6.68 12.37
CA GLU A 153 -10.08 -5.29 12.23
C GLU A 153 -10.96 -4.47 11.28
N ARG A 154 -12.27 -4.49 11.53
CA ARG A 154 -13.21 -3.64 10.79
C ARG A 154 -12.77 -2.18 10.86
N ARG A 155 -12.84 -1.48 9.73
CA ARG A 155 -12.66 -0.02 9.62
C ARG A 155 -13.84 0.59 8.88
N PRO A 156 -14.45 1.67 9.39
CA PRO A 156 -14.27 2.15 10.77
C PRO A 156 -14.68 1.06 11.78
N TYR A 157 -14.24 1.18 13.04
CA TYR A 157 -14.55 0.15 14.05
C TYR A 157 -16.06 -0.03 14.20
N ASN A 158 -16.80 1.08 14.20
CA ASN A 158 -18.26 1.14 14.19
C ASN A 158 -18.73 2.15 13.14
N GLY A 159 -19.97 2.04 12.68
CA GLY A 159 -20.56 2.96 11.69
C GLY A 159 -20.00 2.77 10.28
N ASN A 160 -20.15 3.80 9.46
CA ASN A 160 -19.68 3.83 8.08
C ASN A 160 -18.58 4.89 7.92
N PHE A 161 -17.70 4.73 6.93
CA PHE A 161 -16.78 5.77 6.53
C PHE A 161 -17.55 7.02 6.11
N GLU A 162 -17.09 8.18 6.58
CA GLU A 162 -17.52 9.44 6.01
C GLU A 162 -16.87 9.65 4.62
N PRO A 163 -17.43 10.53 3.77
CA PRO A 163 -16.86 10.80 2.45
C PRO A 163 -15.36 11.11 2.48
N GLY A 164 -14.58 10.32 1.73
CA GLY A 164 -13.13 10.45 1.61
C GLY A 164 -12.30 9.84 2.76
N GLU A 165 -12.91 9.30 3.82
CA GLU A 165 -12.15 8.66 4.91
C GLU A 165 -11.46 7.37 4.47
N PHE A 166 -12.12 6.58 3.61
CA PHE A 166 -11.52 5.39 3.02
C PHE A 166 -10.22 5.75 2.30
N THR A 167 -10.25 6.74 1.41
CA THR A 167 -9.07 7.14 0.64
C THR A 167 -7.97 7.66 1.55
N LYS A 168 -8.31 8.45 2.58
CA LYS A 168 -7.35 8.92 3.60
C LYS A 168 -6.67 7.79 4.37
N LEU A 169 -7.39 6.70 4.66
CA LEU A 169 -6.84 5.53 5.34
C LEU A 169 -5.63 4.96 4.58
N PHE A 170 -5.73 4.90 3.24
CA PHE A 170 -4.70 4.34 2.38
C PHE A 170 -3.69 5.39 1.86
N GLN A 171 -4.07 6.67 1.76
CA GLN A 171 -3.12 7.75 1.49
C GLN A 171 -2.04 7.85 2.57
N ARG A 172 -2.38 7.65 3.86
CA ARG A 172 -1.39 7.61 4.94
C ARG A 172 -0.37 6.48 4.79
N VAL A 173 -0.78 5.36 4.19
CA VAL A 173 0.12 4.24 3.89
C VAL A 173 1.07 4.60 2.75
N LEU A 174 0.65 5.47 1.83
CA LEU A 174 1.46 5.93 0.69
C LEU A 174 2.36 7.13 1.03
N GLU A 175 2.04 7.91 2.06
CA GLU A 175 2.86 9.05 2.47
C GLU A 175 4.25 8.60 2.94
N PRO A 176 5.33 9.29 2.54
CA PRO A 176 6.66 8.99 3.05
C PRO A 176 6.71 9.20 4.57
N LEU A 177 7.48 8.35 5.26
CA LEU A 177 7.66 8.50 6.70
C LEU A 177 8.33 9.86 6.96
N SER A 178 7.65 10.72 7.71
CA SER A 178 8.11 12.09 7.98
C SER A 178 8.55 12.23 9.43
N LEU A 179 9.84 12.47 9.64
CA LEU A 179 10.43 12.81 10.93
C LEU A 179 10.42 14.32 11.13
N VAL A 180 9.76 14.81 12.18
CA VAL A 180 9.55 16.25 12.42
C VAL A 180 10.39 16.74 13.59
N PHE A 181 11.22 17.75 13.36
CA PHE A 181 12.07 18.40 14.35
C PHE A 181 11.64 19.86 14.50
N ARG A 182 11.16 20.22 15.69
CA ARG A 182 10.60 21.56 15.98
C ARG A 182 11.58 22.51 16.66
N ASN A 183 12.63 21.97 17.27
CA ASN A 183 13.57 22.72 18.12
C ASN A 183 14.99 22.69 17.54
N GLY A 184 15.10 22.71 16.22
CA GLY A 184 16.37 22.41 15.53
C GLY A 184 16.69 20.91 15.53
N ILE A 185 17.80 20.58 14.89
CA ILE A 185 18.29 19.22 14.73
C ILE A 185 19.76 19.16 15.10
N ASP A 186 20.18 18.06 15.73
CA ASP A 186 21.58 17.71 15.90
C ASP A 186 21.94 16.72 14.79
N TRP A 187 22.64 17.19 13.75
CA TRP A 187 22.86 16.38 12.56
C TRP A 187 23.71 15.15 12.81
N GLN A 188 24.66 15.24 13.73
CA GLN A 188 25.51 14.12 14.05
C GLN A 188 24.73 13.06 14.85
N ALA A 189 23.85 13.45 15.79
CA ALA A 189 22.97 12.52 16.50
C ALA A 189 21.96 11.90 15.52
N PHE A 190 21.42 12.70 14.60
CA PHE A 190 20.54 12.21 13.53
C PHE A 190 21.23 11.13 12.71
N LEU A 191 22.44 11.39 12.22
CA LEU A 191 23.20 10.46 11.37
C LEU A 191 23.49 9.15 12.10
N THR A 192 23.96 9.21 13.35
CA THR A 192 24.19 8.01 14.17
C THR A 192 22.91 7.20 14.32
N SER A 193 21.81 7.83 14.74
CA SER A 193 20.53 7.14 14.93
C SER A 193 19.94 6.59 13.63
N PHE A 194 20.12 7.29 12.51
CA PHE A 194 19.66 6.84 11.21
C PHE A 194 20.46 5.64 10.70
N GLN A 195 21.79 5.62 10.90
CA GLN A 195 22.65 4.48 10.55
C GLN A 195 22.30 3.25 11.38
N GLU A 196 22.09 3.41 12.69
CA GLU A 196 21.66 2.31 13.55
C GLU A 196 20.29 1.75 13.13
N LEU A 197 19.35 2.63 12.78
CA LEU A 197 18.04 2.22 12.25
C LEU A 197 18.17 1.46 10.93
N GLN A 198 19.06 1.89 10.03
CA GLN A 198 19.32 1.18 8.77
C GLN A 198 19.86 -0.24 9.01
N VAL A 199 20.72 -0.43 10.01
CA VAL A 199 21.23 -1.75 10.39
C VAL A 199 20.13 -2.62 11.00
N GLU A 200 19.30 -2.07 11.90
CA GLU A 200 18.17 -2.79 12.52
C GLU A 200 17.18 -3.28 11.47
N CYS A 201 16.90 -2.45 10.46
CA CYS A 201 15.94 -2.77 9.43
C CYS A 201 16.47 -3.73 8.34
N SER A 202 17.72 -4.23 8.44
CA SER A 202 18.49 -5.27 7.70
C SER A 202 18.13 -5.58 6.23
N ASP A 203 16.85 -5.74 5.89
CA ASP A 203 16.28 -6.07 4.59
C ASP A 203 15.58 -4.89 3.88
N HIS A 204 15.34 -3.78 4.57
CA HIS A 204 14.53 -2.66 4.08
C HIS A 204 15.45 -1.52 3.62
N LYS A 205 15.35 -1.12 2.34
CA LYS A 205 16.09 0.04 1.78
C LYS A 205 15.56 1.37 2.35
N LEU A 206 15.78 1.63 3.63
CA LEU A 206 15.56 2.93 4.24
C LEU A 206 16.52 3.96 3.65
N SER A 207 15.97 5.00 3.04
CA SER A 207 16.76 6.08 2.45
C SER A 207 16.12 7.43 2.68
N LEU A 208 16.96 8.47 2.70
CA LEU A 208 16.51 9.84 2.76
C LEU A 208 15.84 10.20 1.43
N GLN A 209 14.60 10.68 1.49
CA GLN A 209 13.85 11.15 0.32
C GLN A 209 14.00 12.66 0.15
N ALA A 210 13.74 13.43 1.22
CA ALA A 210 13.79 14.88 1.18
C ALA A 210 14.03 15.47 2.57
N ILE A 211 14.58 16.69 2.61
CA ILE A 211 14.69 17.52 3.80
C ILE A 211 13.97 18.84 3.50
N GLU A 212 12.94 19.16 4.27
CA GLU A 212 12.13 20.36 4.10
C GLU A 212 12.32 21.27 5.32
N ASN A 213 12.77 22.50 5.09
CA ASN A 213 12.74 23.55 6.11
C ASN A 213 11.45 24.36 5.95
N LYS A 214 10.51 24.22 6.89
CA LYS A 214 9.29 25.02 6.90
C LYS A 214 9.61 26.37 7.54
N ASN A 215 9.07 27.45 6.96
CA ASN A 215 9.26 28.87 7.32
C ASN A 215 9.04 29.24 8.82
N SER A 216 8.73 28.26 9.68
CA SER A 216 8.54 28.36 11.13
C SER A 216 9.67 27.70 11.95
N GLY A 217 10.84 27.41 11.37
CA GLY A 217 11.94 26.73 12.07
C GLY A 217 11.72 25.24 12.32
N VAL A 218 10.71 24.66 11.64
CA VAL A 218 10.39 23.24 11.71
C VAL A 218 11.07 22.54 10.54
N LEU A 219 11.92 21.57 10.85
CA LEU A 219 12.57 20.72 9.87
C LEU A 219 11.79 19.41 9.73
N VAL A 220 11.48 19.02 8.50
CA VAL A 220 10.82 17.75 8.19
C VAL A 220 11.75 16.92 7.32
N ILE A 221 12.09 15.73 7.79
CA ILE A 221 12.91 14.77 7.06
C ILE A 221 12.01 13.64 6.58
N LYS A 222 11.87 13.52 5.25
CA LYS A 222 11.09 12.47 4.61
C LYS A 222 11.98 11.29 4.29
N LEU A 223 11.54 10.10 4.65
CA LEU A 223 12.22 8.84 4.42
C LEU A 223 11.42 7.99 3.42
N ASN A 224 12.14 7.40 2.46
CA ASN A 224 11.65 6.26 1.72
C ASN A 224 11.72 5.05 2.65
N VAL A 225 10.57 4.39 2.79
CA VAL A 225 10.40 3.18 3.59
C VAL A 225 9.64 2.19 2.70
N PRO A 226 9.96 0.89 2.71
CA PRO A 226 9.18 -0.10 1.99
C PRO A 226 7.69 -0.05 2.35
N ASN A 227 6.83 -0.35 1.37
CA ASN A 227 5.37 -0.22 1.51
C ASN A 227 4.78 -1.15 2.57
N ASP A 228 5.42 -2.29 2.82
CA ASP A 228 5.07 -3.31 3.81
C ASP A 228 5.62 -3.03 5.22
N ALA A 229 6.49 -2.02 5.36
CA ALA A 229 7.12 -1.72 6.62
C ALA A 229 6.19 -0.96 7.58
N ASN A 230 6.30 -1.28 8.87
CA ASN A 230 5.57 -0.57 9.93
C ASN A 230 6.19 0.81 10.20
N LYS A 231 5.73 1.82 9.44
CA LYS A 231 6.23 3.21 9.54
C LYS A 231 6.17 3.78 10.96
N ALA A 232 5.15 3.43 11.76
CA ALA A 232 5.00 3.92 13.13
C ALA A 232 6.08 3.34 14.07
N GLU A 233 6.39 2.06 13.91
CA GLU A 233 7.45 1.39 14.68
C GLU A 233 8.83 1.93 14.30
N ILE A 234 9.08 2.15 13.01
CA ILE A 234 10.30 2.78 12.52
C ILE A 234 10.44 4.20 13.07
N GLU A 235 9.37 5.00 13.07
CA GLU A 235 9.36 6.34 13.65
C GLU A 235 9.71 6.32 15.14
N GLN A 236 9.10 5.39 15.90
CA GLN A 236 9.35 5.25 17.33
C GLN A 236 10.78 4.79 17.63
N SER A 237 11.27 3.78 16.91
CA SER A 237 12.64 3.29 17.03
C SER A 237 13.64 4.40 16.74
N PHE A 238 13.45 5.16 15.64
CA PHE A 238 14.28 6.32 15.32
C PHE A 238 14.28 7.36 16.45
N LYS A 239 13.10 7.79 16.91
CA LYS A 239 12.97 8.81 17.97
C LYS A 239 13.66 8.37 19.26
N HIS A 240 13.58 7.09 19.61
CA HIS A 240 14.23 6.54 20.78
C HIS A 240 15.76 6.63 20.68
N LYS A 241 16.33 6.18 19.55
CA LYS A 241 17.78 6.26 19.28
C LYS A 241 18.28 7.69 19.26
N TYR A 242 17.56 8.58 18.60
CA TYR A 242 17.91 10.01 18.52
C TYR A 242 17.96 10.67 19.89
N ARG A 243 17.01 10.36 20.76
CA ARG A 243 17.01 10.85 22.15
C ARG A 243 18.23 10.37 22.92
N ILE A 244 18.61 9.10 22.78
CA ILE A 244 19.81 8.54 23.43
C ILE A 244 21.08 9.21 22.90
N ALA A 245 21.18 9.38 21.58
CA ALA A 245 22.33 9.99 20.94
C ALA A 245 22.52 11.46 21.36
N ILE A 246 21.43 12.23 21.51
CA ILE A 246 21.52 13.58 22.09
C ILE A 246 21.97 13.50 23.55
N GLN A 247 21.31 12.69 24.37
CA GLN A 247 21.59 12.65 25.81
C GLN A 247 23.06 12.29 26.09
N SER A 248 23.58 11.25 25.42
CA SER A 248 24.98 10.82 25.58
C SER A 248 25.98 11.92 25.24
N LYS A 249 25.66 12.76 24.26
CA LYS A 249 26.52 13.89 23.88
C LYS A 249 26.39 15.06 24.84
N GLU A 250 25.18 15.37 25.31
CA GLU A 250 24.98 16.45 26.28
C GLU A 250 25.63 16.14 27.63
N GLU A 251 25.67 14.86 28.04
CA GLU A 251 26.39 14.39 29.23
C GLU A 251 27.91 14.71 29.16
N HIS A 252 28.52 14.72 27.97
CA HIS A 252 29.93 15.11 27.82
C HIS A 252 30.21 16.58 28.12
N PHE A 253 29.17 17.43 28.13
CA PHE A 253 29.29 18.86 28.39
C PHE A 253 28.58 19.28 29.68
N GLN A 254 28.26 18.33 30.56
CA GLN A 254 27.46 18.57 31.76
C GLN A 254 28.04 19.66 32.68
N ASP A 255 29.36 19.81 32.71
CA ASP A 255 30.07 20.81 33.52
C ASP A 255 30.49 22.07 32.73
N ASN A 256 30.15 22.18 31.44
CA ASN A 256 30.57 23.31 30.59
C ASN A 256 29.44 23.81 29.64
N PRO A 257 28.56 24.70 30.12
CA PRO A 257 27.41 25.21 29.36
C PRO A 257 27.80 26.01 28.11
N GLU A 258 28.94 26.72 28.14
CA GLU A 258 29.41 27.51 26.99
C GLU A 258 29.86 26.60 25.85
N GLN A 259 30.56 25.50 26.15
CA GLN A 259 30.91 24.49 25.16
C GLN A 259 29.69 23.75 24.62
N LEU A 260 28.68 23.47 25.45
CA LEU A 260 27.42 22.88 24.98
C LEU A 260 26.69 23.79 23.99
N ALA A 261 26.67 25.10 24.22
CA ALA A 261 26.05 26.06 23.32
C ALA A 261 26.80 26.14 21.97
N LEU A 262 28.13 26.16 22.01
CA LEU A 262 28.96 26.14 20.80
C LEU A 262 28.78 24.83 20.01
N TYR A 263 28.73 23.70 20.71
CA TYR A 263 28.45 22.39 20.12
C TYR A 263 27.09 22.38 19.40
N ARG A 264 26.02 22.82 20.07
CA ARG A 264 24.66 22.87 19.46
C ARG A 264 24.60 23.77 18.24
N GLN A 265 25.37 24.87 18.23
CA GLN A 265 25.44 25.76 17.08
C GLN A 265 26.15 25.09 15.89
N GLN A 266 27.24 24.35 16.15
CA GLN A 266 27.98 23.62 15.13
C GLN A 266 27.21 22.40 14.61
N SER A 267 26.54 21.65 15.48
CA SER A 267 25.80 20.43 15.12
C SER A 267 24.50 20.70 14.37
N ALA A 268 24.00 21.94 14.40
CA ALA A 268 22.87 22.41 13.61
C ALA A 268 23.24 22.79 12.16
N ASP A 269 24.54 22.89 11.83
CA ASP A 269 25.00 23.22 10.49
C ASP A 269 24.77 22.04 9.51
N ILE A 270 24.04 22.31 8.43
CA ILE A 270 23.61 21.31 7.45
C ILE A 270 24.78 20.75 6.61
N THR A 271 25.96 21.37 6.69
CA THR A 271 27.15 21.00 5.91
C THR A 271 27.60 19.55 6.14
N GLU A 272 27.35 18.99 7.33
CA GLU A 272 27.62 17.57 7.66
C GLU A 272 26.78 16.61 6.79
N ILE A 273 25.52 16.98 6.51
CA ILE A 273 24.59 16.17 5.73
C ILE A 273 24.88 16.19 4.23
N VAL A 274 25.34 17.33 3.70
CA VAL A 274 25.66 17.46 2.28
C VAL A 274 26.74 16.44 1.89
N ARG A 275 27.68 16.13 2.80
CA ARG A 275 28.70 15.08 2.58
C ARG A 275 28.09 13.68 2.53
N VAL A 276 27.12 13.37 3.38
CA VAL A 276 26.44 12.06 3.41
C VAL A 276 25.53 11.87 2.18
N MET A 277 24.89 12.94 1.70
CA MET A 277 24.07 12.91 0.49
C MET A 277 24.92 12.85 -0.79
N ALA A 278 26.07 13.52 -0.84
CA ALA A 278 26.96 13.55 -2.01
C ALA A 278 27.67 12.22 -2.30
N HIS A 279 27.87 11.35 -1.30
CA HIS A 279 28.50 10.03 -1.49
C HIS A 279 27.54 8.94 -2.02
N ARG A 280 26.34 9.31 -2.49
CA ARG A 280 25.36 8.37 -3.08
C ARG A 280 24.92 8.72 -4.51
N SER A 281 25.60 9.63 -5.20
CA SER A 281 25.43 9.82 -6.64
C SER A 281 26.45 9.00 -7.44
N ILE A 282 26.26 7.67 -7.50
CA ILE A 282 26.65 6.80 -8.64
C ILE A 282 25.62 5.69 -8.75
#